data_AF-A0A2S4JRS7-F1
#
_entry.id   AF-A0A2S4JRS7-F1
#
_cell.length_a   1.000
_cell.length_b   1.000
_cell.length_c   1.000
_cell.angle_alpha   90.00
_cell.angle_beta   90.00
_cell.angle_gamma   90.00
#
_symmetry.space_group_name_H-M   'P 1'
#
loop_
_entity.id
_entity.type
_entity.pdbx_description
1 polymer ?
#
loop_
_entity_poly.entity_id
_entity_poly.type
_entity_poly.pdbx_seq_one_letter_code
_entity_poly.pdbx_strand_id
1 'polypeptide(L)'
;MPLYTEESLRRLLGPPREGMSLSLPRGARFSPAAQDFLNHWKVALSFSGESGPVATEARGAGAGSGWDRPGAFPVVLSGDAPRCALCGSGVRKKPEHLTQVDAGTFDAKNSPRIRFRGRMDSLNAWVMLTATRARAAGRPGLVSHLSTVAAYCREIMSAEYHLRPVAPIEVAGFDEAALRRATHDPEKELGVPHLAPSVEDDELLHWLNVLRTQVRETELVALDAFPPGSARELPDLARAVNRLSSAVYLLELLLVRGDYGPGGSP
;
A
#
# COMPACT_ATOMS: atom_id res chain seq x y z
N MET A 1 -1.04 -38.70 -4.95
CA MET A 1 -2.33 -38.51 -5.67
C MET A 1 -3.46 -38.66 -4.66
N PRO A 2 -4.41 -37.71 -4.55
CA PRO A 2 -5.45 -37.77 -3.53
C PRO A 2 -6.52 -38.83 -3.86
N LEU A 3 -6.81 -39.70 -2.89
CA LEU A 3 -7.93 -40.65 -2.92
C LEU A 3 -9.11 -40.03 -2.17
N TYR A 4 -10.26 -39.89 -2.83
CA TYR A 4 -11.49 -39.38 -2.24
C TYR A 4 -12.37 -40.55 -1.80
N THR A 5 -12.68 -40.59 -0.50
CA THR A 5 -13.66 -41.51 0.10
C THR A 5 -15.02 -40.84 0.21
N GLU A 6 -16.08 -41.62 0.40
CA GLU A 6 -17.44 -41.09 0.59
C GLU A 6 -17.50 -40.06 1.73
N GLU A 7 -16.82 -40.34 2.84
CA GLU A 7 -16.76 -39.43 3.98
C GLU A 7 -16.12 -38.08 3.61
N SER A 8 -15.06 -38.11 2.80
CA SER A 8 -14.42 -36.90 2.28
C SER A 8 -15.35 -36.12 1.36
N LEU A 9 -16.15 -36.80 0.52
CA LEU A 9 -17.15 -36.15 -0.34
C LEU A 9 -18.29 -35.52 0.46
N ARG A 10 -18.77 -36.18 1.52
CA ARG A 10 -19.81 -35.64 2.42
C ARG A 10 -19.32 -34.40 3.18
N ARG A 11 -18.06 -34.37 3.62
CA ARG A 11 -17.47 -33.18 4.23
C ARG A 11 -17.32 -32.03 3.23
N LEU A 12 -17.01 -32.33 1.97
CA LEU A 12 -16.83 -31.34 0.90
C LEU A 12 -18.17 -30.75 0.40
N LEU A 13 -19.20 -31.58 0.25
CA LEU A 13 -20.49 -31.18 -0.33
C LEU A 13 -21.54 -30.79 0.74
N GLY A 14 -21.33 -31.13 2.01
CA GLY A 14 -22.33 -30.93 3.06
C GLY A 14 -23.55 -31.85 2.89
N PRO A 15 -24.77 -31.45 3.32
CA PRO A 15 -25.96 -32.27 3.18
C PRO A 15 -26.29 -32.50 1.69
N PRO A 16 -26.38 -33.77 1.24
CA PRO A 16 -26.48 -34.06 -0.18
C PRO A 16 -27.84 -33.67 -0.76
N ARG A 17 -27.82 -33.15 -1.99
CA ARG A 17 -28.94 -32.70 -2.81
C ARG A 17 -28.64 -33.13 -4.24
N GLU A 18 -29.66 -33.56 -4.97
CA GLU A 18 -29.49 -34.03 -6.35
C GLU A 18 -29.00 -32.91 -7.27
N GLY A 19 -28.01 -33.21 -8.11
CA GLY A 19 -27.53 -32.30 -9.17
C GLY A 19 -26.45 -31.28 -8.75
N MET A 20 -25.73 -31.51 -7.65
CA MET A 20 -24.60 -30.65 -7.26
C MET A 20 -23.40 -30.77 -8.21
N SER A 21 -22.61 -29.71 -8.34
CA SER A 21 -21.36 -29.72 -9.12
C SER A 21 -20.14 -29.68 -8.22
N LEU A 22 -19.16 -30.56 -8.45
CA LEU A 22 -17.93 -30.65 -7.67
C LEU A 22 -16.69 -30.50 -8.57
N SER A 23 -15.86 -29.50 -8.29
CA SER A 23 -14.59 -29.28 -9.01
C SER A 23 -13.43 -29.95 -8.31
N LEU A 24 -12.73 -30.88 -8.98
CA LEU A 24 -11.59 -31.61 -8.42
C LEU A 24 -10.33 -31.46 -9.30
N PRO A 25 -9.12 -31.49 -8.73
CA PRO A 25 -7.89 -31.50 -9.52
C PRO A 25 -7.81 -32.78 -10.38
N ARG A 26 -7.28 -32.66 -11.61
CA ARG A 26 -7.09 -33.82 -12.50
C ARG A 26 -6.21 -34.88 -11.82
N GLY A 27 -6.66 -36.14 -11.85
CA GLY A 27 -5.98 -37.28 -11.21
C GLY A 27 -6.58 -37.73 -9.87
N ALA A 28 -7.75 -37.22 -9.48
CA ALA A 28 -8.51 -37.72 -8.33
C ALA A 28 -8.91 -39.19 -8.53
N ARG A 29 -8.58 -40.06 -7.56
CA ARG A 29 -9.07 -41.45 -7.50
C ARG A 29 -10.20 -41.53 -6.49
N PHE A 30 -11.22 -42.34 -6.77
CA PHE A 30 -12.37 -42.52 -5.88
C PHE A 30 -12.39 -43.93 -5.31
N SER A 31 -12.80 -44.09 -4.06
CA SER A 31 -13.16 -45.41 -3.53
C SER A 31 -14.49 -45.88 -4.14
N PRO A 32 -14.79 -47.20 -4.15
CA PRO A 32 -16.07 -47.71 -4.65
C PRO A 32 -17.29 -47.01 -4.02
N ALA A 33 -17.29 -46.82 -2.70
CA ALA A 33 -18.34 -46.11 -1.98
C ALA A 33 -18.45 -44.61 -2.37
N ALA A 34 -17.33 -43.96 -2.69
CA ALA A 34 -17.34 -42.58 -3.18
C ALA A 34 -17.95 -42.49 -4.59
N GLN A 35 -17.70 -43.49 -5.44
CA GLN A 35 -18.29 -43.58 -6.78
C GLN A 35 -19.80 -43.80 -6.72
N ASP A 36 -20.26 -44.68 -5.83
CA ASP A 36 -21.68 -44.95 -5.60
C ASP A 36 -22.43 -43.70 -5.11
N PHE A 37 -21.80 -42.93 -4.21
CA PHE A 37 -22.35 -41.67 -3.71
C PHE A 37 -22.52 -40.62 -4.83
N LEU A 38 -21.51 -40.45 -5.70
CA LEU A 38 -21.59 -39.50 -6.82
C LEU A 38 -22.69 -39.88 -7.83
N ASN A 39 -22.84 -41.17 -8.10
CA ASN A 39 -23.86 -41.71 -9.00
C ASN A 39 -25.27 -41.53 -8.41
N HIS A 40 -25.45 -41.86 -7.13
CA HIS A 40 -26.74 -41.75 -6.43
C HIS A 40 -27.27 -40.31 -6.43
N TRP A 41 -26.39 -39.33 -6.20
CA TRP A 41 -26.77 -37.90 -6.12
C TRP A 41 -26.63 -37.14 -7.45
N LYS A 42 -26.30 -37.83 -8.55
CA LYS A 42 -26.09 -37.26 -9.89
C LYS A 42 -25.17 -36.04 -9.87
N VAL A 43 -24.04 -36.14 -9.18
CA VAL A 43 -23.11 -35.02 -8.98
C VAL A 43 -22.31 -34.79 -10.28
N ALA A 44 -22.38 -33.58 -10.82
CA ALA A 44 -21.61 -33.18 -12.00
C ALA A 44 -20.15 -32.88 -11.62
N LEU A 45 -19.20 -33.71 -12.07
CA LEU A 45 -17.78 -33.49 -11.81
C LEU A 45 -17.16 -32.56 -12.86
N SER A 46 -16.54 -31.47 -12.42
CA SER A 46 -15.65 -30.66 -13.26
C SER A 46 -14.21 -30.88 -12.82
N PHE A 47 -13.28 -30.99 -13.76
CA PHE A 47 -11.85 -31.12 -13.45
C PHE A 47 -11.13 -29.85 -13.89
N SER A 48 -10.60 -29.08 -12.95
CA SER A 48 -9.84 -27.86 -13.26
C SER A 48 -8.40 -28.22 -13.60
N GLY A 49 -7.99 -27.93 -14.85
CA GLY A 49 -6.59 -27.87 -15.27
C GLY A 49 -6.40 -26.67 -16.19
N GLU A 50 -5.32 -25.92 -15.99
CA GLU A 50 -4.92 -24.81 -16.85
C GLU A 50 -4.75 -25.30 -18.30
N SER A 51 -5.59 -24.79 -19.19
CA SER A 51 -5.34 -24.66 -20.63
C SER A 51 -6.37 -23.66 -21.17
N GLY A 52 -5.92 -22.53 -21.71
CA GLY A 52 -6.80 -21.65 -22.50
C GLY A 52 -7.40 -22.41 -23.69
N PRO A 53 -8.52 -21.90 -24.25
CA PRO A 53 -8.34 -20.92 -25.32
C PRO A 53 -9.35 -19.75 -25.29
N VAL A 54 -8.97 -18.75 -26.08
CA VAL A 54 -9.67 -17.52 -26.47
C VAL A 54 -10.93 -17.82 -27.30
N ALA A 55 -11.87 -16.84 -27.28
CA ALA A 55 -13.05 -16.60 -28.13
C ALA A 55 -14.37 -16.75 -27.35
N THR A 56 -15.35 -15.84 -27.39
CA THR A 56 -15.68 -14.80 -28.38
C THR A 56 -16.64 -13.79 -27.73
N GLU A 57 -16.60 -12.54 -28.20
CA GLU A 57 -17.59 -11.52 -27.86
C GLU A 57 -19.00 -11.94 -28.29
N ALA A 58 -19.99 -11.64 -27.44
CA ALA A 58 -21.36 -11.43 -27.87
C ALA A 58 -21.94 -10.23 -27.10
N ARG A 59 -22.21 -9.17 -27.85
CA ARG A 59 -22.89 -7.95 -27.41
C ARG A 59 -24.35 -8.26 -27.08
N GLY A 60 -24.82 -7.76 -25.94
CA GLY A 60 -26.24 -7.65 -25.60
C GLY A 60 -26.41 -6.58 -24.52
N ALA A 61 -26.90 -5.41 -24.92
CA ALA A 61 -27.02 -4.22 -24.09
C ALA A 61 -28.14 -4.36 -23.04
N GLY A 62 -27.83 -3.94 -21.81
CA GLY A 62 -28.77 -3.69 -20.73
C GLY A 62 -28.12 -2.76 -19.71
N ALA A 63 -28.65 -1.54 -19.61
CA ALA A 63 -28.07 -0.40 -18.91
C ALA A 63 -27.99 -0.60 -17.39
N GLY A 64 -26.81 -0.30 -16.86
CA GLY A 64 -26.49 -0.24 -15.44
C GLY A 64 -25.00 0.08 -15.37
N SER A 65 -24.68 1.35 -15.18
CA SER A 65 -23.31 1.82 -15.17
C SER A 65 -22.55 1.16 -14.01
N GLY A 66 -21.51 0.40 -14.35
CA GLY A 66 -20.83 -0.56 -13.48
C GLY A 66 -20.10 0.00 -12.26
N TRP A 67 -20.41 1.23 -11.83
CA TRP A 67 -19.97 1.81 -10.56
C TRP A 67 -20.77 1.34 -9.35
N ASP A 68 -21.95 0.73 -9.53
CA ASP A 68 -22.75 0.13 -8.45
C ASP A 68 -22.47 -1.38 -8.23
N ARG A 69 -21.32 -1.86 -8.72
CA ARG A 69 -20.82 -3.18 -8.33
C ARG A 69 -19.90 -2.97 -7.13
N PRO A 70 -20.19 -3.57 -5.94
CA PRO A 70 -19.22 -3.56 -4.86
C PRO A 70 -17.93 -4.17 -5.40
N GLY A 71 -16.84 -3.39 -5.34
CA GLY A 71 -15.54 -3.81 -5.84
C GLY A 71 -15.16 -5.14 -5.20
N ALA A 72 -15.22 -6.22 -5.98
CA ALA A 72 -14.69 -7.49 -5.57
C ALA A 72 -13.16 -7.36 -5.63
N PHE A 73 -12.57 -6.93 -4.50
CA PHE A 73 -11.14 -7.10 -4.29
C PHE A 73 -10.83 -8.59 -4.51
N PRO A 74 -9.79 -8.93 -5.29
CA PRO A 74 -9.36 -10.31 -5.40
C PRO A 74 -8.81 -10.71 -4.04
N VAL A 75 -9.66 -11.29 -3.20
CA VAL A 75 -9.20 -12.04 -2.03
C VAL A 75 -8.53 -13.27 -2.62
N VAL A 76 -7.21 -13.21 -2.72
CA VAL A 76 -6.40 -14.39 -2.99
C VAL A 76 -6.61 -15.34 -1.80
N LEU A 77 -7.61 -16.23 -1.92
CA LEU A 77 -7.99 -17.23 -0.92
C LEU A 77 -7.06 -18.45 -0.91
N SER A 78 -5.86 -18.36 -1.51
CA SER A 78 -4.81 -19.35 -1.33
C SER A 78 -3.95 -18.94 -0.13
N GLY A 79 -4.33 -19.39 1.06
CA GLY A 79 -3.65 -19.11 2.32
C GLY A 79 -4.57 -19.26 3.54
N ASP A 80 -4.01 -19.08 4.75
CA ASP A 80 -4.80 -19.04 5.98
C ASP A 80 -5.78 -17.86 5.98
N ALA A 81 -6.97 -18.05 6.57
CA ALA A 81 -7.98 -17.00 6.62
C ALA A 81 -7.47 -15.78 7.43
N PRO A 82 -7.61 -14.55 6.92
CA PRO A 82 -7.12 -13.36 7.60
C PRO A 82 -7.87 -13.14 8.92
N ARG A 83 -7.20 -12.56 9.92
CA ARG A 83 -7.67 -12.42 11.30
C ARG A 83 -8.03 -10.98 11.63
N CYS A 84 -8.97 -10.81 12.56
CA CYS A 84 -9.30 -9.51 13.14
C CYS A 84 -8.29 -9.14 14.23
N ALA A 85 -7.67 -7.96 14.13
CA ALA A 85 -6.72 -7.45 15.13
C ALA A 85 -7.37 -7.18 16.50
N LEU A 86 -8.69 -6.95 16.55
CA LEU A 86 -9.41 -6.67 17.79
C LEU A 86 -9.72 -7.93 18.62
N CYS A 87 -10.04 -9.05 17.96
CA CYS A 87 -10.55 -10.25 18.63
C CYS A 87 -9.87 -11.57 18.20
N GLY A 88 -8.90 -11.53 17.28
CA GLY A 88 -8.14 -12.69 16.80
C GLY A 88 -8.92 -13.68 15.92
N SER A 89 -10.23 -13.47 15.74
CA SER A 89 -11.10 -14.36 14.96
C SER A 89 -10.87 -14.23 13.45
N GLY A 90 -11.03 -15.33 12.72
CA GLY A 90 -10.95 -15.33 11.26
C GLY A 90 -12.09 -14.53 10.62
N VAL A 91 -11.76 -13.64 9.69
CA VAL A 91 -12.73 -12.78 8.99
C VAL A 91 -13.24 -13.50 7.74
N ARG A 92 -14.43 -14.11 7.84
CA ARG A 92 -15.10 -14.78 6.70
C ARG A 92 -16.01 -13.84 5.91
N LYS A 93 -16.67 -12.90 6.59
CA LYS A 93 -17.49 -11.83 5.99
C LYS A 93 -17.01 -10.51 6.57
N LYS A 94 -16.45 -9.64 5.73
CA LYS A 94 -15.86 -8.36 6.15
C LYS A 94 -16.95 -7.44 6.74
N PRO A 95 -16.90 -7.11 8.04
CA PRO A 95 -17.74 -6.06 8.61
C PRO A 95 -17.33 -4.69 8.06
N GLU A 96 -18.28 -3.77 7.90
CA GLU A 96 -18.03 -2.45 7.31
C GLU A 96 -17.02 -1.61 8.09
N HIS A 97 -16.97 -1.76 9.41
CA HIS A 97 -16.06 -1.01 10.29
C HIS A 97 -14.60 -1.52 10.24
N LEU A 98 -14.33 -2.64 9.56
CA LEU A 98 -12.99 -3.20 9.40
C LEU A 98 -12.41 -2.93 8.01
N THR A 99 -11.09 -2.85 7.95
CA THR A 99 -10.33 -2.77 6.71
C THR A 99 -9.07 -3.62 6.79
N GLN A 100 -8.58 -4.08 5.64
CA GLN A 100 -7.39 -4.91 5.59
C GLN A 100 -6.14 -4.04 5.77
N VAL A 101 -5.27 -4.43 6.70
CA VAL A 101 -4.02 -3.71 7.00
C VAL A 101 -2.78 -4.45 6.48
N ASP A 102 -2.85 -5.76 6.30
CA ASP A 102 -1.80 -6.54 5.62
C ASP A 102 -2.42 -7.81 5.05
N ALA A 103 -1.60 -8.69 4.46
CA ALA A 103 -2.07 -9.94 3.85
C ALA A 103 -2.89 -10.81 4.83
N GLY A 104 -2.59 -10.76 6.13
CA GLY A 104 -3.18 -11.64 7.14
C GLY A 104 -4.14 -10.95 8.11
N THR A 105 -4.27 -9.62 8.09
CA THR A 105 -4.91 -8.89 9.20
C THR A 105 -5.92 -7.85 8.73
N PHE A 106 -7.08 -7.84 9.39
CA PHE A 106 -8.07 -6.76 9.35
C PHE A 106 -8.06 -5.98 10.67
N ASP A 107 -8.16 -4.67 10.57
CA ASP A 107 -8.19 -3.77 11.72
C ASP A 107 -9.36 -2.77 11.59
N ALA A 108 -9.71 -2.11 12.69
CA ALA A 108 -10.73 -1.08 12.70
C ALA A 108 -10.32 0.10 11.82
N LYS A 109 -11.28 0.67 11.08
CA LYS A 109 -11.06 1.85 10.22
C LYS A 109 -10.58 3.09 11.00
N ASN A 110 -10.75 3.14 12.31
CA ASN A 110 -10.29 4.23 13.17
C ASN A 110 -9.01 3.90 13.95
N SER A 111 -8.34 2.78 13.65
CA SER A 111 -7.11 2.39 14.34
C SER A 111 -5.97 3.37 14.07
N PRO A 112 -4.99 3.50 14.98
CA PRO A 112 -3.81 4.34 14.77
C PRO A 112 -3.09 4.05 13.43
N ARG A 113 -2.99 2.77 13.06
CA ARG A 113 -2.39 2.33 11.79
C ARG A 113 -3.14 2.89 10.57
N ILE A 114 -4.47 2.89 10.58
CA ILE A 114 -5.27 3.47 9.49
C ILE A 114 -5.20 5.00 9.47
N ARG A 115 -5.15 5.65 10.63
CA ARG A 115 -4.92 7.11 10.71
C ARG A 115 -3.58 7.50 10.09
N PHE A 116 -2.53 6.73 10.37
CA PHE A 116 -1.22 6.92 9.74
C PHE A 116 -1.30 6.81 8.22
N ARG A 117 -1.97 5.78 7.69
CA ARG A 117 -2.17 5.64 6.22
C ARG A 117 -2.87 6.84 5.60
N GLY A 118 -3.99 7.28 6.20
CA GLY A 118 -4.69 8.46 5.70
C GLY A 118 -3.85 9.74 5.74
N ARG A 119 -2.95 9.84 6.73
CA ARG A 119 -2.00 10.96 6.81
C ARG A 119 -0.92 10.88 5.74
N MET A 120 -0.37 9.70 5.45
CA MET A 120 0.56 9.47 4.35
C MET A 120 -0.07 9.74 2.98
N ASP A 121 -1.34 9.36 2.78
CA ASP A 121 -2.08 9.67 1.55
C ASP A 121 -2.23 11.19 1.35
N SER A 122 -2.61 11.89 2.43
CA SER A 122 -2.71 13.36 2.43
C SER A 122 -1.35 14.01 2.17
N LEU A 123 -0.28 13.50 2.79
CA LEU A 123 1.08 13.96 2.57
C LEU A 123 1.49 13.80 1.10
N ASN A 124 1.24 12.64 0.49
CA ASN A 124 1.54 12.42 -0.92
C ASN A 124 0.75 13.38 -1.83
N ALA A 125 -0.50 13.72 -1.48
CA ALA A 125 -1.25 14.75 -2.20
C ALA A 125 -0.59 16.15 -2.09
N TRP A 126 -0.08 16.54 -0.91
CA TRP A 126 0.71 17.77 -0.75
C TRP A 126 1.97 17.75 -1.63
N VAL A 127 2.68 16.63 -1.72
CA VAL A 127 3.84 16.50 -2.63
C VAL A 127 3.43 16.77 -4.08
N MET A 128 2.29 16.22 -4.55
CA MET A 128 1.80 16.44 -5.91
C MET A 128 1.39 17.89 -6.18
N LEU A 129 0.77 18.56 -5.21
CA LEU A 129 0.41 19.97 -5.31
C LEU A 129 1.67 20.85 -5.39
N THR A 130 2.65 20.61 -4.52
CA THR A 130 3.94 21.33 -4.55
C THR A 130 4.69 21.09 -5.87
N ALA A 131 4.68 19.86 -6.39
CA ALA A 131 5.29 19.55 -7.69
C ALA A 131 4.58 20.27 -8.85
N THR A 132 3.27 20.47 -8.74
CA THR A 132 2.50 21.24 -9.73
C THR A 132 2.87 22.71 -9.71
N ARG A 133 3.06 23.30 -8.52
CA ARG A 133 3.56 24.67 -8.35
C ARG A 133 4.97 24.82 -8.92
N ALA A 134 5.87 23.89 -8.61
CA ALA A 134 7.24 23.88 -9.14
C ALA A 134 7.27 23.81 -10.67
N ARG A 135 6.38 23.00 -11.27
CA ARG A 135 6.23 22.92 -12.73
C ARG A 135 5.75 24.24 -13.34
N ALA A 136 4.74 24.86 -12.74
CA ALA A 136 4.22 26.15 -13.21
C ALA A 136 5.28 27.27 -13.14
N ALA A 137 6.17 27.21 -12.15
CA ALA A 137 7.30 28.12 -11.98
C ALA A 137 8.53 27.77 -12.84
N GLY A 138 8.45 26.77 -13.72
CA GLY A 138 9.56 26.40 -14.60
C GLY A 138 10.76 25.77 -13.89
N ARG A 139 10.52 24.98 -12.84
CA ARG A 139 11.57 24.37 -11.98
C ARG A 139 11.69 22.85 -12.18
N PRO A 140 12.18 22.35 -13.33
CA PRO A 140 12.16 20.92 -13.65
C PRO A 140 12.98 20.05 -12.70
N GLY A 141 14.15 20.50 -12.23
CA GLY A 141 14.94 19.78 -11.22
C GLY A 141 14.19 19.56 -9.90
N LEU A 142 13.45 20.57 -9.43
CA LEU A 142 12.62 20.44 -8.23
C LEU A 142 11.46 19.47 -8.45
N VAL A 143 10.84 19.47 -9.64
CA VAL A 143 9.79 18.51 -10.00
C VAL A 143 10.33 17.07 -9.98
N SER A 144 11.55 16.85 -10.48
CA SER A 144 12.23 15.56 -10.42
C SER A 144 12.39 15.09 -8.96
N HIS A 145 12.97 15.92 -8.10
CA HIS A 145 13.17 15.57 -6.70
C HIS A 145 11.87 15.37 -5.91
N LEU A 146 10.83 16.17 -6.18
CA LEU A 146 9.50 15.95 -5.59
C LEU A 146 8.86 14.63 -6.07
N SER A 147 9.19 14.19 -7.29
CA SER A 147 8.77 12.86 -7.78
C SER A 147 9.45 11.74 -6.99
N THR A 148 10.72 11.91 -6.63
CA THR A 148 11.45 11.00 -5.72
C THR A 148 10.84 11.00 -4.32
N VAL A 149 10.51 12.17 -3.76
CA VAL A 149 9.81 12.30 -2.46
C VAL A 149 8.46 11.56 -2.49
N ALA A 150 7.69 11.68 -3.57
CA ALA A 150 6.44 10.95 -3.74
C ALA A 150 6.64 9.43 -3.87
N ALA A 151 7.70 8.99 -4.56
CA ALA A 151 8.08 7.59 -4.61
C ALA A 151 8.43 7.06 -3.21
N TYR A 152 9.13 7.85 -2.41
CA TYR A 152 9.48 7.49 -1.05
C TYR A 152 8.25 7.39 -0.13
N CYS A 153 7.24 8.25 -0.31
CA CYS A 153 5.96 8.11 0.40
C CYS A 153 5.29 6.75 0.11
N ARG A 154 5.32 6.30 -1.15
CA ARG A 154 4.80 4.98 -1.55
C ARG A 154 5.64 3.84 -0.99
N GLU A 155 6.96 4.02 -0.91
CA GLU A 155 7.87 3.06 -0.29
C GLU A 155 7.57 2.87 1.20
N ILE A 156 7.38 3.95 1.97
CA ILE A 156 6.97 3.89 3.38
C ILE A 156 5.66 3.11 3.53
N MET A 157 4.65 3.41 2.69
CA MET A 157 3.36 2.70 2.71
C MET A 157 3.49 1.23 2.32
N SER A 158 4.35 0.91 1.35
CA SER A 158 4.65 -0.46 0.95
C SER A 158 5.33 -1.23 2.08
N ALA A 159 6.35 -0.63 2.71
CA ALA A 159 7.06 -1.22 3.82
C ALA A 159 6.14 -1.50 5.02
N GLU A 160 5.26 -0.55 5.31
CA GLU A 160 4.23 -0.66 6.33
C GLU A 160 3.24 -1.79 6.05
N TYR A 161 2.74 -1.90 4.82
CA TYR A 161 1.80 -2.97 4.44
C TYR A 161 2.44 -4.36 4.52
N HIS A 162 3.70 -4.48 4.10
CA HIS A 162 4.43 -5.74 4.05
C HIS A 162 5.19 -6.06 5.35
N LEU A 163 5.06 -5.21 6.39
CA LEU A 163 5.71 -5.38 7.69
C LEU A 163 7.24 -5.59 7.56
N ARG A 164 7.87 -4.81 6.67
CA ARG A 164 9.31 -4.86 6.41
C ARG A 164 9.98 -3.53 6.75
N PRO A 165 11.31 -3.52 6.95
CA PRO A 165 12.06 -2.27 7.03
C PRO A 165 11.84 -1.39 5.79
N VAL A 166 11.82 -0.07 6.01
CA VAL A 166 11.76 0.92 4.93
C VAL A 166 13.13 1.03 4.28
N ALA A 167 13.18 1.10 2.95
CA ALA A 167 14.43 1.38 2.25
C ALA A 167 15.00 2.76 2.65
N PRO A 168 16.34 2.94 2.68
CA PRO A 168 16.94 4.23 2.94
C PRO A 168 16.55 5.24 1.84
N ILE A 169 16.39 6.50 2.24
CA ILE A 169 16.08 7.58 1.30
C ILE A 169 17.34 8.02 0.56
N GLU A 170 17.17 8.34 -0.73
CA GLU A 170 18.12 9.09 -1.53
C GLU A 170 17.37 10.15 -2.33
N VAL A 171 17.83 11.40 -2.29
CA VAL A 171 17.22 12.50 -3.03
C VAL A 171 18.28 13.53 -3.40
N ALA A 172 18.22 14.08 -4.61
CA ALA A 172 19.18 15.08 -5.12
C ALA A 172 20.66 14.63 -5.03
N GLY A 173 20.92 13.33 -5.10
CA GLY A 173 22.26 12.74 -4.92
C GLY A 173 22.74 12.66 -3.46
N PHE A 174 21.88 12.95 -2.49
CA PHE A 174 22.17 12.80 -1.06
C PHE A 174 21.55 11.50 -0.54
N ASP A 175 22.41 10.58 -0.10
CA ASP A 175 22.00 9.44 0.72
C ASP A 175 21.56 9.90 2.13
N GLU A 176 21.01 8.99 2.94
CA GLU A 176 20.51 9.30 4.28
C GLU A 176 21.56 9.98 5.19
N ALA A 177 22.83 9.57 5.09
CA ALA A 177 23.91 10.11 5.92
C ALA A 177 24.31 11.51 5.46
N ALA A 178 24.46 11.72 4.16
CA ALA A 178 24.73 13.01 3.54
C ALA A 178 23.59 13.99 3.80
N LEU A 179 22.34 13.52 3.68
CA LEU A 179 21.15 14.29 4.00
C LEU A 179 21.15 14.78 5.45
N ARG A 180 21.48 13.89 6.39
CA ARG A 180 21.56 14.25 7.82
C ARG A 180 22.64 15.30 8.06
N ARG A 181 23.82 15.16 7.45
CA ARG A 181 24.91 16.15 7.58
C ARG A 181 24.48 17.52 7.01
N ALA A 182 24.00 17.52 5.77
CA ALA A 182 23.60 18.72 5.05
C ALA A 182 22.46 19.50 5.73
N THR A 183 21.55 18.80 6.41
CA THR A 183 20.43 19.44 7.11
C THR A 183 20.74 19.83 8.56
N HIS A 184 21.77 19.23 9.17
CA HIS A 184 22.24 19.57 10.51
C HIS A 184 23.17 20.79 10.51
N ASP A 185 24.03 20.92 9.50
CA ASP A 185 24.96 22.04 9.35
C ASP A 185 24.98 22.50 7.87
N PRO A 186 23.91 23.16 7.41
CA PRO A 186 23.76 23.56 6.01
C PRO A 186 24.78 24.63 5.60
N GLU A 187 25.26 25.44 6.53
CA GLU A 187 26.25 26.48 6.22
C GLU A 187 27.57 25.83 5.81
N LYS A 188 28.03 24.83 6.57
CA LYS A 188 29.25 24.09 6.25
C LYS A 188 29.11 23.23 5.00
N GLU A 189 28.00 22.51 4.86
CA GLU A 189 27.85 21.47 3.83
C GLU A 189 27.32 22.03 2.49
N LEU A 190 26.53 23.11 2.51
CA LEU A 190 25.87 23.66 1.33
C LEU A 190 26.19 25.14 1.07
N GLY A 191 26.82 25.85 2.02
CA GLY A 191 27.12 27.28 1.91
C GLY A 191 25.92 28.19 2.13
N VAL A 192 24.82 27.68 2.69
CA VAL A 192 23.60 28.45 2.98
C VAL A 192 23.25 28.34 4.46
N PRO A 193 22.82 29.42 5.13
CA PRO A 193 22.45 29.37 6.54
C PRO A 193 21.18 28.53 6.75
N HIS A 194 20.89 28.20 8.00
CA HIS A 194 19.58 27.64 8.34
C HIS A 194 18.45 28.55 7.90
N LEU A 195 17.47 27.96 7.22
CA LEU A 195 16.29 28.66 6.75
C LEU A 195 15.23 28.81 7.83
N ALA A 196 14.69 30.02 7.92
CA ALA A 196 13.44 30.35 8.58
C ALA A 196 12.59 31.14 7.57
N PRO A 197 11.63 30.50 6.87
CA PRO A 197 10.85 31.19 5.84
C PRO A 197 10.15 32.43 6.37
N SER A 198 10.24 33.55 5.64
CA SER A 198 9.54 34.81 5.89
C SER A 198 8.37 34.99 4.92
N VAL A 199 7.52 35.99 5.16
CA VAL A 199 6.36 36.27 4.32
C VAL A 199 6.74 36.84 2.95
N GLU A 200 7.95 37.36 2.81
CA GLU A 200 8.52 37.93 1.59
C GLU A 200 9.16 36.90 0.66
N ASP A 201 9.36 35.66 1.14
CA ASP A 201 9.97 34.59 0.35
C ASP A 201 9.09 34.12 -0.82
N ASP A 202 9.72 33.43 -1.77
CA ASP A 202 9.04 32.85 -2.94
C ASP A 202 7.97 31.82 -2.54
N GLU A 203 6.86 31.82 -3.28
CA GLU A 203 5.72 30.92 -3.04
C GLU A 203 6.15 29.44 -2.95
N LEU A 204 7.13 29.01 -3.75
CA LEU A 204 7.61 27.63 -3.70
C LEU A 204 8.29 27.27 -2.39
N LEU A 205 9.01 28.23 -1.77
CA LEU A 205 9.60 27.99 -0.45
C LEU A 205 8.50 27.81 0.59
N HIS A 206 7.40 28.56 0.50
CA HIS A 206 6.25 28.37 1.38
C HIS A 206 5.58 27.01 1.17
N TRP A 207 5.42 26.56 -0.08
CA TRP A 207 4.86 25.22 -0.37
C TRP A 207 5.75 24.08 0.14
N LEU A 208 7.07 24.21 0.02
CA LEU A 208 8.01 23.25 0.60
C LEU A 208 7.95 23.26 2.14
N ASN A 209 7.86 24.44 2.75
CA ASN A 209 7.70 24.57 4.19
C ASN A 209 6.38 23.94 4.69
N VAL A 210 5.26 24.17 4.00
CA VAL A 210 4.00 23.48 4.30
C VAL A 210 4.20 21.97 4.19
N LEU A 211 4.78 21.49 3.10
CA LEU A 211 5.06 20.06 2.94
C LEU A 211 5.91 19.50 4.10
N ARG A 212 6.97 20.20 4.50
CA ARG A 212 7.83 19.79 5.63
C ARG A 212 7.05 19.71 6.95
N THR A 213 6.18 20.67 7.23
CA THR A 213 5.32 20.62 8.43
C THR A 213 4.34 19.44 8.37
N GLN A 214 3.78 19.14 7.20
CA GLN A 214 2.91 17.97 7.00
C GLN A 214 3.65 16.66 7.25
N VAL A 215 4.93 16.55 6.85
CA VAL A 215 5.76 15.36 7.17
C VAL A 215 5.97 15.24 8.67
N ARG A 216 6.27 16.33 9.37
CA ARG A 216 6.48 16.33 10.84
C ARG A 216 5.22 15.94 11.60
N GLU A 217 4.05 16.42 11.18
CA GLU A 217 2.78 15.94 11.76
C GLU A 217 2.55 14.45 11.47
N THR A 218 2.95 13.98 10.28
CA THR A 218 2.86 12.55 9.92
C THR A 218 3.77 11.68 10.77
N GLU A 219 4.95 12.18 11.14
CA GLU A 219 5.89 11.51 12.05
C GLU A 219 5.25 11.24 13.42
N LEU A 220 4.50 12.21 13.97
CA LEU A 220 3.78 12.02 15.23
C LEU A 220 2.73 10.91 15.13
N VAL A 221 1.95 10.89 14.04
CA VAL A 221 0.96 9.84 13.80
C VAL A 221 1.65 8.48 13.59
N ALA A 222 2.84 8.45 13.00
CA ALA A 222 3.64 7.23 12.88
C ALA A 222 4.07 6.69 14.24
N LEU A 223 4.54 7.56 15.15
CA LEU A 223 4.91 7.20 16.51
C LEU A 223 3.72 6.68 17.32
N ASP A 224 2.53 7.26 17.13
CA ASP A 224 1.29 6.76 17.76
C ASP A 224 0.87 5.38 17.21
N ALA A 225 1.06 5.16 15.91
CA ALA A 225 0.68 3.93 15.24
C ALA A 225 1.65 2.77 15.54
N PHE A 226 2.94 3.07 15.60
CA PHE A 226 4.03 2.12 15.79
C PHE A 226 4.97 2.56 16.94
N PRO A 227 4.49 2.58 18.21
CA PRO A 227 5.30 3.06 19.32
C PRO A 227 6.58 2.20 19.51
N PRO A 228 7.75 2.81 19.73
CA PRO A 228 8.98 2.07 20.01
C PRO A 228 8.85 1.17 21.25
N GLY A 229 9.39 -0.04 21.17
CA GLY A 229 9.32 -1.05 22.24
C GLY A 229 7.95 -1.68 22.44
N SER A 230 6.98 -1.44 21.53
CA SER A 230 5.65 -2.05 21.59
C SER A 230 5.52 -3.27 20.69
N ALA A 231 4.51 -4.12 20.93
CA ALA A 231 4.19 -5.24 20.04
C ALA A 231 3.77 -4.82 18.61
N ARG A 232 3.51 -3.53 18.40
CA ARG A 232 3.17 -2.92 17.10
C ARG A 232 4.35 -2.17 16.51
N GLU A 233 5.52 -2.18 17.14
CA GLU A 233 6.70 -1.51 16.60
C GLU A 233 7.00 -2.03 15.19
N LEU A 234 7.12 -1.10 14.25
CA LEU A 234 7.70 -1.39 12.95
C LEU A 234 9.03 -0.63 12.90
N PRO A 235 10.16 -1.35 13.05
CA PRO A 235 11.46 -0.73 13.09
C PRO A 235 11.66 0.21 11.90
N ASP A 236 12.29 1.34 12.18
CA ASP A 236 12.75 2.29 11.18
C ASP A 236 11.66 3.11 10.48
N LEU A 237 10.36 2.79 10.63
CA LEU A 237 9.31 3.52 9.94
C LEU A 237 9.20 4.98 10.41
N ALA A 238 9.15 5.22 11.72
CA ALA A 238 9.14 6.59 12.24
C ALA A 238 10.44 7.34 11.87
N ARG A 239 11.59 6.65 11.87
CA ARG A 239 12.87 7.21 11.40
C ARG A 239 12.79 7.59 9.91
N ALA A 240 12.20 6.76 9.06
CA ALA A 240 12.05 7.04 7.63
C ALA A 240 11.20 8.30 7.38
N VAL A 241 10.09 8.48 8.12
CA VAL A 241 9.28 9.71 8.05
C VAL A 241 10.08 10.92 8.55
N ASN A 242 10.85 10.76 9.63
CA ASN A 242 11.75 11.81 10.10
C ASN A 242 12.81 12.21 9.05
N ARG A 243 13.42 11.23 8.37
CA ARG A 243 14.36 11.47 7.27
C ARG A 243 13.69 12.09 6.05
N LEU A 244 12.42 11.76 5.78
CA LEU A 244 11.63 12.42 4.74
C LEU A 244 11.45 13.92 5.06
N SER A 245 11.29 14.31 6.33
CA SER A 245 11.25 15.72 6.69
C SER A 245 12.59 16.41 6.44
N SER A 246 13.72 15.71 6.66
CA SER A 246 15.04 16.21 6.28
C SER A 246 15.17 16.36 4.77
N ALA A 247 14.65 15.42 3.98
CA ALA A 247 14.66 15.50 2.52
C ALA A 247 13.93 16.73 2.00
N VAL A 248 12.73 17.02 2.53
CA VAL A 248 12.01 18.25 2.15
C VAL A 248 12.78 19.50 2.56
N TYR A 249 13.39 19.51 3.75
CA TYR A 249 14.22 20.63 4.19
C TYR A 249 15.46 20.84 3.30
N LEU A 250 16.08 19.76 2.83
CA LEU A 250 17.15 19.85 1.84
C LEU A 250 16.65 20.52 0.56
N LEU A 251 15.46 20.19 0.07
CA LEU A 251 14.89 20.86 -1.11
C LEU A 251 14.65 22.36 -0.86
N GLU A 252 14.25 22.78 0.35
CA GLU A 252 14.17 24.20 0.72
C GLU A 252 15.53 24.88 0.61
N LEU A 253 16.58 24.25 1.14
CA LEU A 253 17.96 24.76 1.11
C LEU A 253 18.51 24.88 -0.32
N LEU A 254 18.31 23.84 -1.14
CA LEU A 254 18.75 23.83 -2.54
C LEU A 254 17.97 24.87 -3.38
N LEU A 255 16.69 25.12 -3.06
CA LEU A 255 15.91 26.17 -3.71
C LEU A 255 16.49 27.55 -3.43
N VAL A 256 16.77 27.87 -2.16
CA VAL A 256 17.35 29.16 -1.77
C VAL A 256 18.78 29.34 -2.29
N ARG A 257 19.56 28.25 -2.38
CA ARG A 257 20.89 28.26 -3.01
C ARG A 257 20.84 28.59 -4.52
N GLY A 258 19.68 28.39 -5.16
CA GLY A 258 19.47 28.69 -6.57
C GLY A 258 19.61 27.49 -7.51
N ASP A 259 19.70 26.27 -6.97
CA ASP A 259 19.97 25.05 -7.76
C ASP A 259 18.84 24.69 -8.72
N TYR A 260 17.63 25.21 -8.48
CA TYR A 260 16.46 24.97 -9.32
C TYR A 260 16.23 26.06 -10.36
N GLY A 261 17.28 26.75 -10.84
CA GLY A 261 17.18 27.73 -11.93
C GLY A 261 16.39 27.24 -13.16
N PRO A 262 15.79 28.15 -13.97
CA PRO A 262 15.15 27.77 -15.22
C PRO A 262 16.21 27.23 -16.19
N GLY A 263 16.30 25.91 -16.31
CA GLY A 263 17.34 25.19 -17.08
C GLY A 263 18.25 24.28 -16.26
N GLY A 264 18.09 24.20 -14.94
CA GLY A 264 18.81 23.23 -14.11
C GLY A 264 18.49 21.80 -14.54
N SER A 265 19.53 21.02 -14.87
CA SER A 265 19.39 19.58 -15.12
C SER A 265 18.86 18.87 -13.86
N PRO A 266 18.03 17.83 -14.03
CA PRO A 266 17.53 17.00 -12.94
C PRO A 266 18.64 16.21 -12.24
#